data_AF-A0A705RAY9-F1
#
_entry.id   AF-A0A705RAY9-F1
#
_cell.length_a   1.000
_cell.length_b   1.000
_cell.length_c   1.000
_cell.angle_alpha   90.00
_cell.angle_beta   90.00
_cell.angle_gamma   90.00
#
_symmetry.space_group_name_H-M   'P 1'
#
loop_
_entity.id
_entity.type
_entity.pdbx_description
1 polymer ?
#
loop_
_entity_poly.entity_id
_entity_poly.type
_entity_poly.pdbx_seq_one_letter_code
_entity_poly.pdbx_strand_id
1 'polypeptide(L)'
;MTGIILSKNAFNAYFNSLCLGVRPRSDYIMSKTELYAALNRDFQSLMAGETSFLATLANTSALLFERLTEVNWAGFYLLEGDTLVLGPFQGRIACVRIPVGRGVCGA
;
A
#
# COMPACT_ATOMS: atom_id res chain seq x y z
N MET A 1 -5.47 12.87 3.57
CA MET A 1 -4.60 11.83 2.97
C MET A 1 -5.32 10.49 3.14
N THR A 2 -6.28 10.21 2.26
CA THR A 2 -7.11 8.99 2.31
C THR A 2 -6.46 7.95 1.41
N GLY A 3 -5.67 7.05 2.00
CA GLY A 3 -5.14 5.87 1.32
C GLY A 3 -6.11 4.71 1.52
N ILE A 4 -6.72 4.21 0.45
CA ILE A 4 -7.45 2.94 0.51
C ILE A 4 -6.44 1.81 0.35
N ILE A 5 -6.42 0.93 1.34
CA ILE A 5 -5.82 -0.39 1.24
C ILE A 5 -6.93 -1.35 0.81
N LEU A 6 -6.90 -1.83 -0.43
CA LEU A 6 -7.82 -2.88 -0.90
C LEU A 6 -7.16 -4.26 -0.70
N SER A 7 -7.88 -5.19 -0.07
CA SER A 7 -7.37 -6.52 0.28
C SER A 7 -7.28 -7.47 -0.94
N LYS A 8 -6.21 -8.29 -1.00
CA LYS A 8 -5.88 -9.29 -2.06
C LYS A 8 -6.77 -10.56 -2.05
N ASN A 9 -7.75 -10.66 -1.16
CA ASN A 9 -8.30 -11.96 -0.73
C ASN A 9 -9.05 -12.80 -1.78
N ALA A 10 -9.39 -12.27 -2.96
CA ALA A 10 -10.11 -13.05 -3.98
C ALA A 10 -9.24 -13.67 -5.09
N PHE A 11 -8.03 -13.14 -5.38
CA PHE A 11 -7.26 -13.55 -6.57
C PHE A 11 -6.01 -14.37 -6.24
N ASN A 12 -5.31 -14.06 -5.14
CA ASN A 12 -4.08 -14.77 -4.76
C ASN A 12 -4.31 -16.25 -4.43
N ALA A 13 -5.50 -16.61 -3.93
CA ALA A 13 -5.86 -18.00 -3.66
C ALA A 13 -5.90 -18.86 -4.93
N TYR A 14 -6.26 -18.28 -6.08
CA TYR A 14 -6.32 -18.99 -7.36
C TYR A 14 -4.94 -19.18 -8.00
N PHE A 15 -4.02 -18.23 -7.82
CA PHE A 15 -2.69 -18.27 -8.43
C PHE A 15 -1.67 -19.07 -7.61
N ASN A 16 -1.74 -19.00 -6.27
CA ASN A 16 -0.85 -19.77 -5.39
C ASN A 16 -1.09 -21.29 -5.45
N SER A 17 -2.24 -21.75 -5.97
CA SER A 17 -2.46 -23.19 -6.18
C SER A 17 -1.75 -23.75 -7.42
N LEU A 18 -1.13 -22.90 -8.26
CA LEU A 18 -0.53 -23.29 -9.54
C LEU A 18 1.01 -23.32 -9.53
N CYS A 19 1.67 -22.77 -8.51
CA CYS A 19 3.13 -22.74 -8.42
C CYS A 19 3.64 -23.59 -7.24
N LEU A 20 4.11 -24.81 -7.55
CA LEU A 20 4.75 -25.71 -6.61
C LEU A 20 6.15 -25.19 -6.20
N GLY A 21 6.29 -24.86 -4.91
CA GLY A 21 7.52 -25.03 -4.12
C GLY A 21 8.61 -23.97 -4.21
N VAL A 22 8.77 -23.16 -3.14
CA VAL A 22 10.03 -22.97 -2.36
C VAL A 22 9.69 -22.37 -0.98
N ARG A 23 10.03 -23.16 0.07
CA ARG A 23 10.27 -22.95 1.52
C ARG A 23 9.61 -21.79 2.32
N PRO A 24 9.02 -22.09 3.50
CA PRO A 24 8.61 -21.07 4.46
C PRO A 24 9.85 -20.47 5.14
N ARG A 25 9.97 -19.14 5.12
CA ARG A 25 11.00 -18.41 5.87
C ARG A 25 10.39 -17.98 7.20
N SER A 26 10.48 -18.86 8.21
CA SER A 26 10.11 -18.67 9.62
C SER A 26 8.65 -18.27 9.86
N ASP A 27 7.84 -19.21 10.35
CA ASP A 27 6.42 -19.05 10.72
C ASP A 27 6.20 -18.20 11.99
N TYR A 28 6.97 -17.13 12.17
CA TYR A 28 6.65 -16.15 13.22
C TYR A 28 5.50 -15.28 12.73
N ILE A 29 4.28 -15.61 13.17
CA ILE A 29 3.12 -14.75 12.96
C ILE A 29 3.31 -13.50 13.83
N MET A 30 3.86 -12.46 13.24
CA MET A 30 3.87 -11.13 13.86
C MET A 30 2.42 -10.70 14.09
N SER A 31 2.11 -10.25 15.30
CA SER A 31 0.85 -9.59 15.57
C SER A 31 0.71 -8.33 14.69
N LYS A 32 -0.53 -7.91 14.43
CA LYS A 32 -0.82 -6.67 13.71
C LYS A 32 -0.08 -5.47 14.33
N THR A 33 -0.01 -5.42 15.65
CA THR A 33 0.72 -4.38 16.39
C THR A 33 2.21 -4.41 16.11
N GLU A 34 2.84 -5.58 16.17
CA GLU A 34 4.27 -5.73 15.88
C GLU A 34 4.59 -5.40 14.42
N LEU A 35 3.71 -5.78 13.49
CA LEU A 35 3.83 -5.46 12.07
C LEU A 35 3.83 -3.95 11.87
N TYR A 36 2.85 -3.22 12.41
CA TYR A 36 2.82 -1.76 12.26
C TYR A 36 3.97 -1.06 12.98
N ALA A 37 4.41 -1.58 14.12
CA ALA A 37 5.59 -1.06 14.81
C ALA A 37 6.86 -1.23 13.96
N ALA A 38 7.03 -2.39 13.33
CA ALA A 38 8.13 -2.64 12.40
C ALA A 38 8.03 -1.75 11.16
N LEU A 39 6.85 -1.63 10.56
CA LEU A 39 6.60 -0.80 9.39
C LEU A 39 6.92 0.67 9.66
N ASN A 40 6.53 1.19 10.83
CA ASN A 40 6.88 2.54 11.25
C ASN A 40 8.39 2.73 11.42
N ARG A 41 9.11 1.78 12.02
CA ARG A 41 10.57 1.86 12.09
C ARG A 41 11.20 1.88 10.69
N ASP A 42 10.79 0.94 9.83
CA ASP A 42 11.30 0.82 8.47
C ASP A 42 11.05 2.11 7.68
N PHE A 43 9.87 2.71 7.82
CA PHE A 43 9.53 4.00 7.22
C PHE A 43 10.42 5.14 7.73
N GLN A 44 10.61 5.27 9.05
CA GLN A 44 11.45 6.32 9.63
C GLN A 44 12.90 6.20 9.16
N SER A 45 13.43 4.98 9.07
CA SER A 45 14.77 4.73 8.53
C SER A 45 14.86 5.07 7.04
N LEU A 46 13.85 4.70 6.24
CA LEU A 46 13.84 4.95 4.80
C LEU A 46 13.73 6.44 4.48
N MET A 47 12.99 7.20 5.29
CA MET A 47 12.74 8.64 5.08
C MET A 47 13.73 9.55 5.80
N ALA A 48 14.69 9.00 6.53
CA ALA A 48 15.66 9.78 7.29
C ALA A 48 16.47 10.71 6.36
N GLY A 49 16.25 12.03 6.50
CA GLY A 49 16.94 13.05 5.70
C GLY A 49 16.35 13.26 4.30
N GLU A 50 15.27 12.56 3.93
CA GLU A 50 14.57 12.80 2.67
C GLU A 50 13.68 14.04 2.77
N THR A 51 13.68 14.87 1.72
CA THR A 51 12.90 16.13 1.65
C THR A 51 11.98 16.19 0.43
N SER A 52 12.19 15.30 -0.56
CA SER A 52 11.37 15.17 -1.75
C SER A 52 10.03 14.53 -1.42
N PHE A 53 8.97 15.33 -1.50
CA PHE A 53 7.59 14.88 -1.33
C PHE A 53 7.25 13.69 -2.25
N LEU A 54 7.66 13.76 -3.51
CA LEU A 54 7.39 12.71 -4.49
C LEU A 54 8.11 11.41 -4.14
N ALA A 55 9.39 11.48 -3.75
CA ALA A 55 10.18 10.32 -3.36
C ALA A 55 9.59 9.65 -2.10
N THR A 56 9.18 10.46 -1.12
CA THR A 56 8.52 9.98 0.10
C THR A 56 7.24 9.20 -0.24
N LEU A 57 6.34 9.74 -1.05
CA LEU A 57 5.11 9.05 -1.43
C LEU A 57 5.41 7.76 -2.20
N ALA A 58 6.32 7.80 -3.17
CA ALA A 58 6.69 6.64 -3.96
C ALA A 58 7.21 5.51 -3.07
N ASN A 59 8.20 5.78 -2.21
CA ASN A 59 8.80 4.79 -1.34
C ASN A 59 7.85 4.31 -0.23
N THR A 60 6.97 5.17 0.27
CA THR A 60 5.96 4.75 1.25
C THR A 60 4.98 3.75 0.64
N SER A 61 4.53 4.02 -0.60
CA SER A 61 3.64 3.08 -1.30
C SER A 61 4.32 1.73 -1.55
N ALA A 62 5.61 1.73 -1.91
CA ALA A 62 6.43 0.53 -2.08
C ALA A 62 6.56 -0.26 -0.77
N LEU A 63 6.95 0.40 0.33
CA LEU A 63 7.08 -0.21 1.64
C LEU A 63 5.77 -0.86 2.11
N LEU A 64 4.64 -0.14 1.98
CA LEU A 64 3.33 -0.68 2.36
C LEU A 64 2.97 -1.91 1.53
N PHE A 65 3.19 -1.89 0.22
CA PHE A 65 2.85 -2.99 -0.67
C PHE A 65 3.73 -4.22 -0.47
N GLU A 66 5.00 -4.03 -0.09
CA GLU A 66 5.93 -5.10 0.22
C GLU A 66 5.63 -5.76 1.58
N ARG A 67 5.32 -4.96 2.61
CA ARG A 67 5.15 -5.45 3.99
C ARG A 67 3.75 -5.99 4.28
N LEU A 68 2.72 -5.53 3.56
CA LEU A 68 1.34 -6.00 3.73
C LEU A 68 1.05 -7.12 2.71
N THR A 69 1.01 -8.36 3.18
CA THR A 69 0.87 -9.55 2.33
C THR A 69 -0.50 -9.65 1.65
N GLU A 70 -1.55 -9.12 2.29
CA GLU A 70 -2.94 -9.24 1.84
C GLU A 70 -3.48 -7.96 1.18
N VAL A 71 -2.67 -7.14 0.49
CA VAL A 71 -3.14 -5.90 -0.18
C VAL A 71 -2.89 -5.91 -1.69
N ASN A 72 -3.89 -5.60 -2.51
CA ASN A 72 -3.77 -5.56 -3.98
C ASN A 72 -3.42 -4.18 -4.53
N TRP A 73 -3.53 -3.16 -3.68
CA TRP A 73 -3.26 -1.78 -4.02
C TRP A 73 -2.86 -1.00 -2.76
N ALA A 74 -1.82 -0.19 -2.86
CA ALA A 74 -1.37 0.71 -1.81
C ALA A 74 -0.80 1.98 -2.44
N GLY A 75 -1.27 3.15 -2.03
CA GLY A 75 -0.87 4.41 -2.65
C GLY A 75 -1.69 5.59 -2.18
N PHE A 76 -1.56 6.70 -2.91
CA PHE A 76 -2.09 7.99 -2.48
C PHE A 76 -2.98 8.62 -3.53
N TYR A 77 -4.03 9.29 -3.06
CA TYR A 77 -4.71 10.34 -3.79
C TYR A 77 -4.40 11.68 -3.13
N LEU A 78 -4.04 12.67 -3.96
CA LEU A 78 -3.71 14.03 -3.54
C LEU A 78 -4.91 14.93 -3.82
N LEU A 79 -5.23 15.82 -2.89
CA LEU A 79 -6.37 16.73 -3.06
C LEU A 79 -5.96 17.93 -3.91
N GLU A 80 -6.67 18.15 -5.01
CA GLU A 80 -6.58 19.30 -5.89
C GLU A 80 -7.97 19.94 -6.03
N GLY A 81 -8.22 21.01 -5.26
CA GLY A 81 -9.54 21.64 -5.19
C GLY A 81 -10.58 20.71 -4.57
N ASP A 82 -11.63 20.37 -5.33
CA ASP A 82 -12.71 19.45 -4.95
C ASP A 82 -12.51 18.02 -5.51
N THR A 83 -11.30 17.72 -6.00
CA THR A 83 -10.98 16.48 -6.70
C THR A 83 -9.75 15.81 -6.10
N LEU A 84 -9.84 14.51 -5.90
CA LEU A 84 -8.72 13.63 -5.56
C LEU A 84 -8.03 13.17 -6.84
N VAL A 85 -6.73 13.44 -6.97
CA VAL A 85 -5.90 13.08 -8.12
C VAL A 85 -4.91 11.98 -7.74
N LEU A 86 -4.78 10.98 -8.60
CA LEU A 86 -3.92 9.82 -8.37
C LEU A 86 -2.44 10.24 -8.22
N GLY A 87 -1.86 9.95 -7.07
CA GLY A 87 -0.43 10.10 -6.77
C GLY A 87 0.32 8.76 -6.88
N PRO A 88 1.54 8.65 -6.33
CA PRO A 88 2.31 7.41 -6.35
C PRO A 88 1.58 6.23 -5.69
N PHE A 89 1.68 5.05 -6.30
CA PHE A 89 1.02 3.84 -5.85
C PHE A 89 1.72 2.57 -6.32
N GLN A 90 1.36 1.45 -5.70
CA GLN A 90 1.68 0.09 -6.10
C GLN A 90 0.39 -0.69 -6.33
N GLY A 91 0.33 -1.44 -7.42
CA GLY A 91 -0.82 -2.24 -7.82
C GLY A 91 -1.22 -2.02 -9.27
N ARG A 92 -2.44 -2.44 -9.61
CA ARG A 92 -2.99 -2.24 -10.96
C ARG A 92 -3.41 -0.78 -11.17
N ILE A 93 -3.59 -0.41 -12.44
CA ILE A 93 -4.10 0.90 -12.86
C ILE A 93 -5.40 1.23 -12.10
N ALA A 94 -5.51 2.46 -11.61
CA ALA A 94 -6.62 2.97 -10.81
C ALA A 94 -7.24 4.24 -11.41
N CYS A 95 -8.30 4.76 -10.79
CA CYS A 95 -8.96 5.99 -11.25
C CYS A 95 -8.02 7.19 -11.13
N VAL A 96 -7.86 7.99 -12.19
CA VAL A 96 -6.95 9.15 -12.15
C VAL A 96 -7.55 10.32 -11.35
N ARG A 97 -8.88 10.51 -11.40
CA ARG A 97 -9.59 11.59 -10.70
C ARG A 97 -10.84 11.05 -10.00
N ILE A 98 -11.06 11.46 -8.76
CA ILE A 98 -12.23 11.09 -7.95
C ILE A 98 -12.78 12.36 -7.29
N PRO A 99 -14.03 12.78 -7.57
CA PRO A 99 -14.63 13.92 -6.88
C PRO A 99 -14.77 13.65 -5.37
N VAL A 100 -14.62 14.68 -4.54
CA VAL A 100 -14.93 14.60 -3.11
C VAL A 100 -16.42 14.21 -2.93
N GLY A 101 -16.69 13.38 -1.92
CA GLY A 101 -18.00 12.78 -1.64
C GLY A 101 -18.35 11.57 -2.50
N ARG A 102 -17.44 11.07 -3.35
CA ARG A 102 -17.72 9.95 -4.28
C ARG A 102 -16.86 8.72 -4.03
N GLY A 103 -17.53 7.57 -3.94
CA GLY A 103 -16.88 6.27 -3.74
C GLY A 103 -16.18 6.18 -2.40
N VAL A 104 -15.41 5.11 -2.17
CA VAL A 104 -14.74 4.90 -0.89
C VAL A 104 -13.61 5.92 -0.65
N CYS A 105 -12.92 6.37 -1.70
CA CYS A 105 -11.77 7.30 -1.55
C CYS A 105 -12.23 8.73 -1.23
N GLY A 106 -13.36 9.12 -1.81
CA GLY A 106 -13.93 10.45 -1.68
C GLY A 106 -14.93 10.62 -0.54
N ALA A 107 -15.37 9.52 0.10
CA ALA A 107 -16.31 9.55 1.22
C ALA A 107 -15.73 10.19 2.49
#